data_AF-A0A1H6CB29-F1
#
_entry.id   AF-A0A1H6CB29-F1
#
_cell.length_a   1.000
_cell.length_b   1.000
_cell.length_c   1.000
_cell.angle_alpha   90.00
_cell.angle_beta   90.00
_cell.angle_gamma   90.00
#
_symmetry.space_group_name_H-M   'P 1'
#
loop_
_entity.id
_entity.type
_entity.pdbx_description
1 polymer ?
#
loop_
_entity_poly.entity_id
_entity_poly.type
_entity_poly.pdbx_seq_one_letter_code
_entity_poly.pdbx_strand_id
1 'polypeptide(L)'
;MPLFSGRGRSERPSSGRGESQQAETGPGAEPLSVETQRTMPMPPVRRHNDHKLLALAGIGGLVLIAAPIVVFSQVVEQPVPPGDPAGLEAPVTGEYSPGGVVGEPSPTSPSLRVSPLPGAPSRLDGSGRVVLVATSTSGSVLTSSQTDRPSGPEFDGWVDLGASAAGDPVLATNAIGEMTAFVVGTDGRLLQNRGLEPALNGTRRWRDLGGAQLVGTPAVAQDADGKLVVVARGADGSLQVLQQTAVVADTWSEWQRLPAPAAHDPALYRDSQGKLRIFASGPDGQLRTISQASTSAAEWHVPQELGASAAGPPAVVMDLEGRLRVFALNGSGSLAHNVETDAASNAWVGWEDLGGRLQGKPFATTGRRGGVAVHVLDRGGVLREVYQAGVDRVKWSEWQDRGGNVARAVSVIQDSQGRFVVHAIGKTGGMERAYQRVPSSSNWSEWAADLGGAFRTG
;
A
#
# COMPACT_ATOMS: atom_id res chain seq x y z
N MET A 1 8.88 -58.69 46.07
CA MET A 1 8.46 -58.44 47.47
C MET A 1 8.33 -56.94 47.66
N PRO A 2 7.44 -56.44 48.53
CA PRO A 2 5.98 -56.25 48.28
C PRO A 2 5.66 -54.74 48.04
N LEU A 3 4.57 -54.29 47.40
CA LEU A 3 3.10 -54.52 47.55
C LEU A 3 2.43 -53.79 48.74
N PHE A 4 1.10 -53.59 48.58
CA PHE A 4 0.10 -52.90 49.44
C PHE A 4 -0.01 -51.37 49.24
N SER A 5 -1.11 -50.77 48.74
CA SER A 5 -2.54 -51.12 48.50
C SER A 5 -3.54 -50.91 49.67
N GLY A 6 -4.75 -50.43 49.31
CA GLY A 6 -5.86 -50.01 50.21
C GLY A 6 -6.33 -48.59 49.87
N ARG A 7 -7.38 -48.28 49.09
CA ARG A 7 -8.72 -48.88 48.83
C ARG A 7 -9.73 -48.58 49.96
N GLY A 8 -10.71 -47.70 49.70
CA GLY A 8 -11.80 -47.39 50.64
C GLY A 8 -12.79 -46.32 50.18
N ARG A 9 -13.95 -46.79 49.68
CA ARG A 9 -15.32 -46.20 49.56
C ARG A 9 -15.59 -44.83 50.23
N SER A 10 -16.24 -43.85 49.57
CA SER A 10 -17.64 -43.82 49.07
C SER A 10 -18.71 -43.82 50.17
N GLU A 11 -19.31 -42.66 50.44
CA GLU A 11 -20.76 -42.54 50.76
C GLU A 11 -21.31 -41.11 50.57
N ARG A 12 -22.49 -41.03 49.94
CA ARG A 12 -23.54 -40.00 50.01
C ARG A 12 -24.76 -40.74 50.62
N PRO A 13 -25.77 -40.12 51.28
CA PRO A 13 -26.46 -38.93 50.76
C PRO A 13 -27.10 -37.99 51.83
N SER A 14 -28.02 -37.13 51.35
CA SER A 14 -29.16 -36.49 52.05
C SER A 14 -28.86 -35.52 53.22
N SER A 15 -29.84 -34.78 53.75
CA SER A 15 -30.77 -33.82 53.08
C SER A 15 -31.38 -32.91 54.15
N GLY A 16 -31.38 -31.59 53.95
CA GLY A 16 -32.02 -30.62 54.85
C GLY A 16 -33.08 -29.80 54.10
N ARG A 17 -34.30 -29.75 54.62
CA ARG A 17 -35.50 -29.21 53.94
C ARG A 17 -36.32 -28.38 54.94
N GLY A 18 -36.93 -27.29 54.46
CA GLY A 18 -38.04 -26.61 55.13
C GLY A 18 -37.76 -25.20 55.62
N GLU A 19 -38.73 -24.28 55.70
CA GLU A 19 -40.12 -24.23 55.21
C GLU A 19 -40.50 -22.72 55.04
N SER A 20 -41.25 -22.32 54.00
CA SER A 20 -42.70 -21.96 54.04
C SER A 20 -43.03 -20.71 54.89
N GLN A 21 -43.98 -19.81 54.58
CA GLN A 21 -45.23 -19.95 53.83
C GLN A 21 -45.84 -18.55 53.49
N GLN A 22 -46.50 -18.42 52.32
CA GLN A 22 -47.86 -17.85 52.03
C GLN A 22 -48.35 -16.49 52.62
N ALA A 23 -49.41 -15.83 52.11
CA ALA A 23 -50.10 -15.74 50.80
C ALA A 23 -51.27 -14.72 50.93
N GLU A 24 -51.84 -14.19 49.83
CA GLU A 24 -53.30 -13.92 49.70
C GLU A 24 -53.72 -13.56 48.24
N THR A 25 -55.03 -13.53 47.96
CA THR A 25 -55.60 -13.91 46.64
C THR A 25 -56.83 -13.13 46.15
N GLY A 26 -56.86 -12.80 44.84
CA GLY A 26 -58.07 -12.61 43.99
C GLY A 26 -58.84 -11.27 44.12
N PRO A 27 -59.90 -11.01 43.31
CA PRO A 27 -60.49 -11.79 42.18
C PRO A 27 -60.85 -10.97 40.89
N GLY A 28 -61.41 -11.61 39.84
CA GLY A 28 -62.42 -11.00 38.93
C GLY A 28 -62.06 -10.70 37.46
N ALA A 29 -63.06 -10.60 36.57
CA ALA A 29 -62.97 -10.60 35.09
C ALA A 29 -63.95 -9.55 34.44
N GLU A 30 -64.15 -9.32 33.13
CA GLU A 30 -63.88 -10.12 31.91
C GLU A 30 -63.11 -9.43 30.72
N PRO A 31 -63.72 -8.77 29.70
CA PRO A 31 -63.39 -9.17 28.31
C PRO A 31 -62.89 -8.09 27.33
N LEU A 32 -62.57 -8.57 26.12
CA LEU A 32 -62.11 -7.86 24.92
C LEU A 32 -62.89 -6.57 24.57
N SER A 33 -62.16 -5.57 24.03
CA SER A 33 -62.74 -4.52 23.18
C SER A 33 -61.74 -4.05 22.13
N VAL A 34 -62.26 -3.77 20.92
CA VAL A 34 -61.51 -3.30 19.75
C VAL A 34 -61.48 -1.78 19.79
N GLU A 35 -60.31 -1.15 19.64
CA GLU A 35 -60.20 0.29 19.53
C GLU A 35 -59.58 0.74 18.20
N THR A 36 -60.30 1.63 17.52
CA THR A 36 -60.08 2.01 16.12
C THR A 36 -59.12 3.19 16.03
N GLN A 37 -57.88 2.98 15.55
CA GLN A 37 -56.98 4.10 15.28
C GLN A 37 -57.45 4.92 14.06
N ARG A 38 -57.59 6.24 14.26
CA ARG A 38 -57.80 7.22 13.19
C ARG A 38 -56.47 7.66 12.56
N THR A 39 -56.54 7.98 11.28
CA THR A 39 -55.43 8.28 10.37
C THR A 39 -54.75 9.64 10.59
N MET A 40 -53.44 9.71 10.32
CA MET A 40 -52.71 10.92 9.92
C MET A 40 -51.69 10.58 8.81
N PRO A 41 -51.24 11.56 7.98
CA PRO A 41 -50.86 11.28 6.58
C PRO A 41 -49.37 10.98 6.33
N MET A 42 -49.09 10.27 5.23
CA MET A 42 -47.74 9.93 4.74
C MET A 42 -47.14 10.99 3.82
N PRO A 43 -45.81 11.26 3.92
CA PRO A 43 -44.96 11.69 2.81
C PRO A 43 -44.44 10.50 1.98
N PRO A 44 -43.94 10.71 0.74
CA PRO A 44 -43.89 9.66 -0.28
C PRO A 44 -42.68 8.70 -0.23
N VAL A 45 -42.96 7.42 -0.45
CA VAL A 45 -41.96 6.36 -0.70
C VAL A 45 -41.44 6.44 -2.15
N ARG A 46 -40.12 6.30 -2.36
CA ARG A 46 -39.55 5.96 -3.68
C ARG A 46 -38.67 4.71 -3.63
N ARG A 47 -39.34 3.59 -3.98
CA ARG A 47 -38.84 2.38 -4.68
C ARG A 47 -37.39 1.97 -4.46
N HIS A 48 -37.21 0.94 -3.63
CA HIS A 48 -36.21 -0.10 -3.90
C HIS A 48 -36.82 -1.09 -4.90
N ASN A 49 -36.06 -1.50 -5.93
CA ASN A 49 -36.48 -2.53 -6.88
C ASN A 49 -35.70 -3.83 -6.57
N ASP A 50 -36.26 -4.67 -5.71
CA ASP A 50 -35.76 -6.04 -5.51
C ASP A 50 -36.19 -6.92 -6.70
N HIS A 51 -35.23 -7.40 -7.48
CA HIS A 51 -35.49 -8.46 -8.45
C HIS A 51 -35.21 -9.83 -7.83
N LYS A 52 -36.30 -10.56 -7.60
CA LYS A 52 -36.33 -11.87 -6.93
C LYS A 52 -35.59 -12.94 -7.74
N LEU A 53 -34.90 -13.82 -7.02
CA LEU A 53 -34.39 -15.08 -7.53
C LEU A 53 -35.50 -15.91 -8.18
N LEU A 54 -35.27 -16.39 -9.41
CA LEU A 54 -36.00 -17.50 -9.99
C LEU A 54 -35.29 -18.81 -9.65
N ALA A 55 -35.98 -19.69 -8.93
CA ALA A 55 -35.58 -21.08 -8.80
C ALA A 55 -36.12 -21.87 -10.01
N LEU A 56 -35.25 -22.58 -10.72
CA LEU A 56 -35.61 -23.52 -11.77
C LEU A 56 -34.80 -24.80 -11.56
N ALA A 57 -35.50 -25.91 -11.32
CA ALA A 57 -34.90 -27.21 -11.06
C ALA A 57 -34.96 -28.09 -12.31
N GLY A 58 -33.79 -28.58 -12.73
CA GLY A 58 -33.62 -29.83 -13.48
C GLY A 58 -34.14 -29.93 -14.92
N ILE A 59 -33.23 -30.04 -15.88
CA ILE A 59 -32.96 -31.24 -16.71
C ILE A 59 -32.12 -30.84 -17.94
N GLY A 60 -31.09 -31.63 -18.26
CA GLY A 60 -30.37 -31.56 -19.54
C GLY A 60 -29.17 -30.61 -19.53
N GLY A 61 -28.01 -31.10 -19.94
CA GLY A 61 -26.77 -30.34 -19.93
C GLY A 61 -26.60 -29.40 -21.13
N LEU A 62 -26.18 -28.17 -20.87
CA LEU A 62 -25.44 -27.34 -21.82
C LEU A 62 -24.51 -26.39 -21.03
N VAL A 63 -23.23 -26.30 -21.40
CA VAL A 63 -22.29 -25.37 -20.77
C VAL A 63 -22.41 -24.01 -21.49
N LEU A 64 -22.98 -23.02 -20.81
CA LEU A 64 -23.02 -21.64 -21.28
C LEU A 64 -21.76 -20.90 -20.81
N ILE A 65 -20.77 -20.77 -21.70
CA ILE A 65 -19.63 -19.87 -21.50
C ILE A 65 -20.11 -18.44 -21.79
N ALA A 66 -20.34 -17.65 -20.73
CA ALA A 66 -20.64 -16.24 -20.86
C ALA A 66 -19.35 -15.44 -21.13
N ALA A 67 -19.01 -15.26 -22.40
CA ALA A 67 -17.97 -14.32 -22.80
C ALA A 67 -18.52 -12.87 -22.76
N PRO A 68 -17.79 -11.89 -22.19
CA PRO A 68 -18.20 -10.49 -22.26
C PRO A 68 -18.04 -9.97 -23.70
N ILE A 69 -19.15 -9.51 -24.29
CA ILE A 69 -19.17 -8.89 -25.62
C ILE A 69 -18.53 -7.50 -25.53
N VAL A 70 -17.41 -7.31 -26.23
CA VAL A 70 -16.80 -5.99 -26.43
C VAL A 70 -17.46 -5.32 -27.64
N VAL A 71 -18.20 -4.24 -27.41
CA VAL A 71 -18.78 -3.41 -28.49
C VAL A 71 -17.73 -2.39 -28.95
N PHE A 72 -17.25 -2.55 -30.18
CA PHE A 72 -16.45 -1.52 -30.84
C PHE A 72 -17.37 -0.45 -31.44
N SER A 73 -17.32 0.77 -30.92
CA SER A 73 -17.82 1.94 -31.65
C SER A 73 -16.70 2.49 -32.52
N GLN A 74 -16.80 2.30 -33.85
CA GLN A 74 -15.95 3.01 -34.78
C GLN A 74 -16.50 4.43 -34.99
N VAL A 75 -15.70 5.43 -34.62
CA VAL A 75 -15.93 6.81 -35.04
C VAL A 75 -15.25 7.01 -36.39
N VAL A 76 -16.03 7.40 -37.39
CA VAL A 76 -15.54 7.79 -38.71
C VAL A 76 -14.96 9.20 -38.59
N GLU A 77 -13.67 9.36 -38.84
CA GLU A 77 -13.05 10.68 -38.93
C GLU A 77 -13.57 11.44 -40.15
N GLN A 78 -13.85 12.74 -39.98
CA GLN A 78 -14.02 13.68 -41.09
C GLN A 78 -12.89 14.72 -41.06
N PRO A 79 -12.38 15.14 -42.23
CA PRO A 79 -11.19 15.99 -42.30
C PRO A 79 -11.49 17.47 -42.01
N VAL A 80 -10.57 18.12 -41.29
CA VAL A 80 -10.59 19.57 -41.02
C VAL A 80 -9.75 20.31 -42.08
N PRO A 81 -10.23 21.43 -42.66
CA PRO A 81 -9.47 22.20 -43.66
C PRO A 81 -8.41 23.13 -43.01
N PRO A 82 -7.33 23.51 -43.74
CA PRO A 82 -6.23 24.31 -43.20
C PRO A 82 -6.49 25.83 -43.27
N GLY A 83 -5.86 26.59 -42.36
CA GLY A 83 -5.89 28.06 -42.31
C GLY A 83 -4.62 28.66 -41.67
N ASP A 84 -3.93 29.48 -42.46
CA ASP A 84 -2.55 30.02 -42.39
C ASP A 84 -1.98 30.64 -41.07
N PRO A 85 -0.64 30.84 -41.00
CA PRO A 85 0.07 31.29 -39.79
C PRO A 85 0.47 32.79 -39.79
N ALA A 86 0.34 33.41 -38.61
CA ALA A 86 1.13 34.57 -38.12
C ALA A 86 0.98 34.59 -36.58
N GLY A 87 1.97 34.91 -35.74
CA GLY A 87 3.29 35.48 -35.98
C GLY A 87 3.42 36.78 -35.17
N LEU A 88 4.14 36.74 -34.03
CA LEU A 88 4.92 37.83 -33.41
C LEU A 88 5.38 37.44 -31.98
N GLU A 89 6.57 37.91 -31.59
CA GLU A 89 7.22 37.63 -30.29
C GLU A 89 7.02 38.74 -29.25
N ALA A 90 7.41 38.41 -28.00
CA ALA A 90 7.80 39.30 -26.89
C ALA A 90 6.67 39.99 -26.06
N PRO A 91 6.95 40.41 -24.80
CA PRO A 91 7.81 39.79 -23.79
C PRO A 91 7.10 39.61 -22.42
N VAL A 92 7.81 39.03 -21.44
CA VAL A 92 7.31 38.75 -20.07
C VAL A 92 7.23 40.02 -19.21
N THR A 93 6.07 40.29 -18.61
CA THR A 93 5.85 40.81 -17.21
C THR A 93 4.34 41.05 -17.01
N GLY A 94 3.76 40.68 -15.86
CA GLY A 94 2.36 40.98 -15.57
C GLY A 94 1.73 40.17 -14.44
N GLU A 95 1.26 40.88 -13.42
CA GLU A 95 0.74 40.40 -12.14
C GLU A 95 -0.56 39.58 -12.21
N TYR A 96 -0.78 38.74 -11.19
CA TYR A 96 -2.01 37.96 -10.99
C TYR A 96 -3.17 38.85 -10.53
N SER A 97 -4.21 38.99 -11.36
CA SER A 97 -5.51 39.57 -10.97
C SER A 97 -6.58 38.47 -10.86
N PRO A 98 -7.32 38.36 -9.73
CA PRO A 98 -8.33 37.32 -9.54
C PRO A 98 -9.69 37.76 -10.09
N GLY A 99 -10.13 37.16 -11.20
CA GLY A 99 -11.47 37.46 -11.75
C GLY A 99 -11.64 37.07 -13.22
N GLY A 100 -11.71 35.77 -13.51
CA GLY A 100 -12.02 35.27 -14.85
C GLY A 100 -12.65 33.88 -14.75
N VAL A 101 -13.90 33.75 -15.19
CA VAL A 101 -14.61 32.46 -15.20
C VAL A 101 -14.07 31.63 -16.37
N VAL A 102 -13.18 30.69 -16.08
CA VAL A 102 -12.64 29.76 -17.07
C VAL A 102 -13.62 28.60 -17.24
N GLY A 103 -14.10 28.38 -18.46
CA GLY A 103 -14.89 27.19 -18.79
C GLY A 103 -14.06 25.92 -18.58
N GLU A 104 -14.64 24.93 -17.93
CA GLU A 104 -13.93 23.69 -17.58
C GLU A 104 -13.47 22.94 -18.84
N PRO A 105 -12.18 22.59 -18.98
CA PRO A 105 -11.76 21.61 -19.97
C PRO A 105 -12.22 20.23 -19.51
N SER A 106 -13.19 19.65 -20.21
CA SER A 106 -13.70 18.29 -19.98
C SER A 106 -12.56 17.27 -19.89
N PRO A 107 -12.36 16.58 -18.76
CA PRO A 107 -11.34 15.56 -18.66
C PRO A 107 -11.84 14.25 -19.27
N THR A 108 -11.76 14.12 -20.60
CA THR A 108 -11.68 12.80 -21.24
C THR A 108 -10.27 12.23 -21.05
N SER A 109 -9.83 12.14 -19.81
CA SER A 109 -8.67 11.32 -19.45
C SER A 109 -9.09 9.87 -19.60
N PRO A 110 -8.40 9.04 -20.42
CA PRO A 110 -8.53 7.60 -20.26
C PRO A 110 -8.19 7.29 -18.80
N SER A 111 -9.02 6.49 -18.14
CA SER A 111 -8.78 6.12 -16.75
C SER A 111 -7.47 5.33 -16.68
N LEU A 112 -6.41 6.02 -16.26
CA LEU A 112 -5.16 5.40 -15.82
C LEU A 112 -5.56 4.29 -14.86
N ARG A 113 -5.42 3.04 -15.31
CA ARG A 113 -5.54 1.86 -14.47
C ARG A 113 -4.43 2.01 -13.43
N VAL A 114 -4.77 2.57 -12.27
CA VAL A 114 -3.80 2.79 -11.19
C VAL A 114 -3.18 1.45 -10.90
N SER A 115 -1.90 1.30 -11.28
CA SER A 115 -1.17 0.05 -11.07
C SER A 115 -1.22 -0.25 -9.58
N PRO A 116 -1.61 -1.48 -9.15
CA PRO A 116 -1.72 -1.81 -7.75
C PRO A 116 -0.38 -1.54 -7.05
N LEU A 117 -0.36 -0.49 -6.22
CA LEU A 117 0.88 0.06 -5.67
C LEU A 117 1.68 -1.03 -4.97
N PRO A 118 3.03 -0.99 -5.04
CA PRO A 118 3.87 -1.94 -4.34
C PRO A 118 3.69 -1.87 -2.82
N GLY A 119 4.00 -2.96 -2.13
CA GLY A 119 3.99 -3.06 -0.68
C GLY A 119 4.87 -1.98 -0.06
N ALA A 120 4.31 -1.24 0.89
CA ALA A 120 4.97 -0.12 1.54
C ALA A 120 4.57 -0.06 3.03
N PRO A 121 5.40 0.52 3.92
CA PRO A 121 5.06 0.64 5.35
C PRO A 121 3.79 1.45 5.62
N SER A 122 3.30 2.26 4.66
CA SER A 122 1.99 2.90 4.74
C SER A 122 1.18 2.75 3.46
N ARG A 123 -0.15 2.69 3.58
CA ARG A 123 -1.12 2.56 2.48
C ARG A 123 -2.45 3.22 2.84
N LEU A 124 -3.23 3.67 1.86
CA LEU A 124 -4.61 4.10 2.10
C LEU A 124 -5.54 2.89 2.29
N ASP A 125 -6.43 2.93 3.28
CA ASP A 125 -7.53 1.97 3.39
C ASP A 125 -8.68 2.27 2.41
N GLY A 126 -9.72 1.42 2.40
CA GLY A 126 -10.89 1.59 1.53
C GLY A 126 -11.72 2.86 1.79
N SER A 127 -11.46 3.57 2.89
CA SER A 127 -12.07 4.88 3.21
C SER A 127 -11.16 6.07 2.88
N GLY A 128 -9.93 5.82 2.42
CA GLY A 128 -8.96 6.86 2.07
C GLY A 128 -8.16 7.41 3.26
N ARG A 129 -8.15 6.70 4.40
CA ARG A 129 -7.34 7.03 5.58
C ARG A 129 -5.96 6.39 5.44
N VAL A 130 -4.89 7.09 5.83
CA VAL A 130 -3.54 6.52 5.88
C VAL A 130 -3.44 5.48 6.98
N VAL A 131 -3.04 4.25 6.63
CA VAL A 131 -2.63 3.19 7.57
C VAL A 131 -1.12 3.08 7.52
N LEU A 132 -0.48 2.94 8.68
CA LEU A 132 0.98 2.85 8.86
C LEU A 132 1.33 1.65 9.74
N VAL A 133 2.37 0.90 9.35
CA VAL A 133 3.01 -0.14 10.17
C VAL A 133 4.49 0.14 10.38
N ALA A 134 5.02 -0.26 11.53
CA ALA A 134 6.44 -0.14 11.86
C ALA A 134 6.87 -1.20 12.89
N THR A 135 8.16 -1.57 12.87
CA THR A 135 8.75 -2.48 13.87
C THR A 135 9.21 -1.71 15.11
N SER A 136 8.64 -2.05 16.27
CA SER A 136 9.00 -1.47 17.56
C SER A 136 10.45 -1.82 17.99
N THR A 137 10.94 -1.17 19.04
CA THR A 137 12.20 -1.58 19.70
C THR A 137 12.18 -3.04 20.17
N SER A 138 11.05 -3.54 20.68
CA SER A 138 10.87 -4.95 21.09
C SER A 138 10.84 -5.94 19.92
N GLY A 139 10.66 -5.47 18.68
CA GLY A 139 10.45 -6.33 17.51
C GLY A 139 9.01 -6.72 17.23
N SER A 140 8.04 -6.16 17.96
CA SER A 140 6.63 -6.24 17.57
C SER A 140 6.39 -5.43 16.30
N VAL A 141 5.49 -5.89 15.43
CA VAL A 141 4.89 -5.07 14.38
C VAL A 141 3.74 -4.29 14.99
N LEU A 142 3.83 -2.96 14.98
CA LEU A 142 2.75 -2.06 15.41
C LEU A 142 2.01 -1.51 14.19
N THR A 143 0.72 -1.22 14.32
CA THR A 143 -0.10 -0.51 13.31
C THR A 143 -0.77 0.72 13.92
N SER A 144 -1.00 1.74 13.11
CA SER A 144 -1.80 2.94 13.44
C SER A 144 -2.51 3.44 12.18
N SER A 145 -3.68 4.07 12.34
CA SER A 145 -4.44 4.68 11.26
C SER A 145 -4.67 6.16 11.49
N GLN A 146 -4.75 6.92 10.41
CA GLN A 146 -5.32 8.27 10.41
C GLN A 146 -6.79 8.17 10.85
N THR A 147 -7.19 9.06 11.76
CA THR A 147 -8.56 9.14 12.30
C THR A 147 -9.60 9.45 11.22
N ASP A 148 -10.89 9.26 11.52
CA ASP A 148 -12.04 9.38 10.59
C ASP A 148 -12.30 10.79 10.00
N ARG A 149 -11.36 11.73 10.15
CA ARG A 149 -11.37 13.01 9.45
C ARG A 149 -10.48 12.91 8.20
N PRO A 150 -11.05 12.81 6.97
CA PRO A 150 -10.28 12.88 5.71
C PRO A 150 -9.61 14.26 5.45
N SER A 151 -9.62 15.15 6.45
CA SER A 151 -9.00 16.47 6.48
C SER A 151 -8.01 16.69 7.65
N GLY A 152 -8.01 15.81 8.67
CA GLY A 152 -7.17 15.95 9.86
C GLY A 152 -5.84 15.20 9.73
N PRO A 153 -4.73 15.69 10.31
CA PRO A 153 -3.47 14.95 10.34
C PRO A 153 -3.45 13.88 11.44
N GLU A 154 -4.43 13.85 12.35
CA GLU A 154 -4.47 13.03 13.58
C GLU A 154 -4.54 11.52 13.29
N PHE A 155 -3.80 10.74 14.08
CA PHE A 155 -3.73 9.28 14.02
C PHE A 155 -4.22 8.66 15.34
N ASP A 156 -4.77 7.46 15.24
CA ASP A 156 -5.08 6.57 16.35
C ASP A 156 -3.80 6.10 17.06
N GLY A 157 -3.92 5.71 18.33
CA GLY A 157 -2.82 5.11 19.08
C GLY A 157 -2.33 3.80 18.44
N TRP A 158 -1.05 3.46 18.69
CA TRP A 158 -0.45 2.23 18.16
C TRP A 158 -1.11 0.97 18.74
N VAL A 159 -1.49 0.06 17.85
CA VAL A 159 -1.98 -1.29 18.16
C VAL A 159 -0.87 -2.30 17.87
N ASP A 160 -0.54 -3.15 18.85
CA ASP A 160 0.45 -4.22 18.69
C ASP A 160 -0.18 -5.44 17.97
N LEU A 161 0.37 -5.79 16.80
CA LEU A 161 -0.03 -6.97 16.02
C LEU A 161 0.79 -8.22 16.37
N GLY A 162 1.81 -8.12 17.22
CA GLY A 162 2.75 -9.16 17.58
C GLY A 162 3.85 -9.38 16.53
N ALA A 163 4.22 -10.64 16.31
CA ALA A 163 5.43 -11.11 15.62
C ALA A 163 6.76 -10.78 16.32
N SER A 164 7.80 -11.50 15.91
CA SER A 164 9.20 -11.23 16.24
C SER A 164 9.91 -10.76 14.98
N ALA A 165 9.79 -9.48 14.64
CA ALA A 165 10.29 -8.91 13.40
C ALA A 165 11.79 -8.58 13.43
N ALA A 166 12.50 -9.06 12.41
CA ALA A 166 13.87 -8.66 12.11
C ALA A 166 13.93 -7.38 11.26
N GLY A 167 13.12 -7.32 10.20
CA GLY A 167 13.05 -6.19 9.27
C GLY A 167 11.88 -5.24 9.52
N ASP A 168 11.67 -4.31 8.58
CA ASP A 168 10.47 -3.46 8.54
C ASP A 168 9.28 -4.20 7.89
N PRO A 169 8.04 -3.95 8.34
CA PRO A 169 6.83 -4.51 7.76
C PRO A 169 6.35 -3.71 6.54
N VAL A 170 5.62 -4.35 5.64
CA VAL A 170 4.98 -3.71 4.48
C VAL A 170 3.51 -4.11 4.34
N LEU A 171 2.68 -3.15 3.89
CA LEU A 171 1.26 -3.32 3.61
C LEU A 171 1.01 -3.44 2.11
N ALA A 172 0.37 -4.54 1.72
CA ALA A 172 -0.21 -4.72 0.39
C ALA A 172 -1.73 -4.85 0.50
N THR A 173 -2.45 -4.54 -0.58
CA THR A 173 -3.88 -4.84 -0.74
C THR A 173 -4.05 -5.96 -1.74
N ASN A 174 -4.94 -6.92 -1.46
CA ASN A 174 -5.32 -7.95 -2.42
C ASN A 174 -6.39 -7.43 -3.41
N ALA A 175 -6.85 -8.28 -4.33
CA ALA A 175 -7.75 -7.88 -5.42
C ALA A 175 -9.15 -7.42 -4.98
N ILE A 176 -9.54 -7.64 -3.73
CA ILE A 176 -10.80 -7.15 -3.14
C ILE A 176 -10.59 -5.99 -2.15
N GLY A 177 -9.39 -5.40 -2.12
CA GLY A 177 -9.04 -4.28 -1.23
C GLY A 177 -8.69 -4.67 0.21
N GLU A 178 -8.67 -5.97 0.53
CA GLU A 178 -8.28 -6.48 1.85
C GLU A 178 -6.80 -6.18 2.11
N MET A 179 -6.48 -5.50 3.21
CA MET A 179 -5.11 -5.16 3.56
C MET A 179 -4.40 -6.34 4.23
N THR A 180 -3.13 -6.56 3.87
CA THR A 180 -2.28 -7.64 4.37
C THR A 180 -0.90 -7.09 4.70
N ALA A 181 -0.43 -7.32 5.92
CA ALA A 181 0.92 -7.01 6.35
C ALA A 181 1.87 -8.19 6.11
N PHE A 182 3.09 -7.92 5.70
CA PHE A 182 4.18 -8.88 5.56
C PHE A 182 5.42 -8.38 6.29
N VAL A 183 6.17 -9.26 6.95
CA VAL A 183 7.44 -8.93 7.62
C VAL A 183 8.38 -10.13 7.61
N VAL A 184 9.69 -9.89 7.63
CA VAL A 184 10.69 -10.94 7.86
C VAL A 184 10.91 -11.10 9.37
N GLY A 185 10.73 -12.32 9.86
CA GLY A 185 10.91 -12.70 11.27
C GLY A 185 12.38 -12.88 11.67
N THR A 186 12.65 -12.89 12.98
CA THR A 186 13.99 -13.15 13.57
C THR A 186 14.51 -14.57 13.34
N ASP A 187 13.66 -15.47 12.88
CA ASP A 187 13.99 -16.83 12.41
C ASP A 187 14.38 -16.88 10.92
N GLY A 188 14.35 -15.74 10.23
CA GLY A 188 14.64 -15.63 8.80
C GLY A 188 13.51 -16.14 7.91
N ARG A 189 12.27 -16.11 8.38
CA ARG A 189 11.07 -16.56 7.64
C ARG A 189 10.13 -15.39 7.34
N LEU A 190 9.38 -15.48 6.26
CA LEU A 190 8.35 -14.49 5.91
C LEU A 190 7.09 -14.76 6.72
N LEU A 191 6.60 -13.76 7.44
CA LEU A 191 5.35 -13.80 8.19
C LEU A 191 4.29 -12.95 7.49
N GLN A 192 3.05 -13.45 7.43
CA GLN A 192 1.88 -12.78 6.85
C GLN A 192 0.81 -12.53 7.93
N ASN A 193 0.25 -11.33 7.98
CA ASN A 193 -0.98 -11.02 8.72
C ASN A 193 -2.04 -10.48 7.75
N ARG A 194 -3.10 -11.25 7.51
CA ARG A 194 -4.12 -10.99 6.49
C ARG A 194 -5.42 -10.49 7.12
N GLY A 195 -6.09 -9.56 6.42
CA GLY A 195 -7.39 -9.04 6.84
C GLY A 195 -7.22 -7.99 7.92
N LEU A 196 -6.27 -7.07 7.72
CA LEU A 196 -5.99 -5.99 8.64
C LEU A 196 -7.08 -4.91 8.52
N GLU A 197 -7.95 -4.84 9.52
CA GLU A 197 -8.92 -3.77 9.70
C GLU A 197 -8.36 -2.76 10.72
N PRO A 198 -8.02 -1.51 10.34
CA PRO A 198 -7.28 -0.61 11.23
C PRO A 198 -8.06 -0.19 12.49
N ALA A 199 -9.39 -0.15 12.40
CA ALA A 199 -10.26 0.40 13.45
C ALA A 199 -10.97 -0.65 14.33
N LEU A 200 -10.87 -1.94 14.00
CA LEU A 200 -11.68 -2.99 14.64
C LEU A 200 -10.80 -4.15 15.14
N ASN A 201 -10.42 -4.08 16.42
CA ASN A 201 -9.82 -5.19 17.20
C ASN A 201 -8.70 -5.94 16.46
N GLY A 202 -7.56 -5.27 16.26
CA GLY A 202 -6.39 -5.73 15.49
C GLY A 202 -5.77 -7.07 15.94
N THR A 203 -6.48 -8.17 15.68
CA THR A 203 -6.09 -9.54 16.03
C THR A 203 -6.42 -10.52 14.92
N ARG A 204 -5.48 -10.73 14.01
CA ARG A 204 -5.32 -12.00 13.29
C ARG A 204 -3.85 -12.44 13.38
N ARG A 205 -3.63 -13.74 13.44
CA ARG A 205 -2.31 -14.31 13.78
C ARG A 205 -1.38 -14.30 12.58
N TRP A 206 -0.11 -13.98 12.84
CA TRP A 206 0.96 -14.15 11.88
C TRP A 206 1.06 -15.61 11.43
N ARG A 207 0.93 -15.82 10.12
CA ARG A 207 1.15 -17.09 9.43
C ARG A 207 2.57 -17.10 8.89
N ASP A 208 3.32 -18.14 9.23
CA ASP A 208 4.60 -18.44 8.61
C ASP A 208 4.39 -18.90 7.15
N LEU A 209 5.03 -18.21 6.21
CA LEU A 209 5.06 -18.53 4.79
C LEU A 209 6.40 -19.16 4.35
N GLY A 210 7.32 -19.42 5.28
CA GLY A 210 8.62 -20.03 5.02
C GLY A 210 9.64 -19.05 4.45
N GLY A 211 10.49 -19.55 3.55
CA GLY A 211 11.66 -18.85 3.03
C GLY A 211 12.94 -19.32 3.72
N ALA A 212 14.09 -19.09 3.06
CA ALA A 212 15.38 -19.56 3.54
C ALA A 212 16.27 -18.40 3.96
N GLN A 213 16.41 -18.20 5.27
CA GLN A 213 17.31 -17.20 5.89
C GLN A 213 17.08 -15.78 5.34
N LEU A 214 15.82 -15.37 5.25
CA LEU A 214 15.43 -14.06 4.75
C LEU A 214 15.91 -12.93 5.69
N VAL A 215 16.22 -11.77 5.12
CA VAL A 215 16.68 -10.56 5.81
C VAL A 215 16.10 -9.30 5.17
N GLY A 216 16.05 -8.22 5.95
CA GLY A 216 15.61 -6.91 5.47
C GLY A 216 14.09 -6.81 5.21
N THR A 217 13.71 -5.87 4.38
CA THR A 217 12.33 -5.56 4.02
C THR A 217 11.89 -6.39 2.80
N PRO A 218 10.78 -7.14 2.84
CA PRO A 218 10.24 -7.80 1.67
C PRO A 218 9.54 -6.80 0.74
N ALA A 219 9.64 -7.00 -0.57
CA ALA A 219 8.86 -6.27 -1.57
C ALA A 219 7.63 -7.09 -1.96
N VAL A 220 6.48 -6.45 -2.11
CA VAL A 220 5.21 -7.12 -2.46
C VAL A 220 4.54 -6.36 -3.60
N ALA A 221 3.86 -7.03 -4.53
CA ALA A 221 2.97 -6.39 -5.49
C ALA A 221 1.86 -7.35 -5.89
N GLN A 222 0.84 -6.85 -6.58
CA GLN A 222 -0.11 -7.70 -7.30
C GLN A 222 0.34 -7.86 -8.75
N ASP A 223 0.25 -9.09 -9.27
CA ASP A 223 0.44 -9.35 -10.71
C ASP A 223 -0.78 -8.90 -11.55
N ALA A 224 -0.83 -9.28 -12.83
CA ALA A 224 -1.92 -8.86 -13.72
C ALA A 224 -3.29 -9.45 -13.33
N ASP A 225 -3.31 -10.64 -12.72
CA ASP A 225 -4.52 -11.33 -12.28
C ASP A 225 -5.01 -10.80 -10.91
N GLY A 226 -4.14 -10.11 -10.18
CA GLY A 226 -4.42 -9.62 -8.82
C GLY A 226 -3.90 -10.55 -7.71
N LYS A 227 -3.11 -11.58 -8.04
CA LYS A 227 -2.43 -12.45 -7.09
C LYS A 227 -1.26 -11.68 -6.47
N LEU A 228 -1.09 -11.77 -5.15
CA LEU A 228 0.07 -11.20 -4.47
C LEU A 228 1.32 -12.02 -4.79
N VAL A 229 2.40 -11.30 -5.12
CA VAL A 229 3.75 -11.80 -5.30
C VAL A 229 4.65 -11.10 -4.29
N VAL A 230 5.47 -11.86 -3.57
CA VAL A 230 6.46 -11.39 -2.61
C VAL A 230 7.85 -11.71 -3.13
N VAL A 231 8.77 -10.76 -2.98
CA VAL A 231 10.20 -10.92 -3.25
C VAL A 231 10.95 -10.53 -1.99
N ALA A 232 11.72 -11.46 -1.45
CA ALA A 232 12.53 -11.26 -0.26
C ALA A 232 14.00 -11.60 -0.56
N ARG A 233 14.90 -11.05 0.25
CA ARG A 233 16.34 -11.28 0.12
C ARG A 233 16.82 -12.25 1.20
N GLY A 234 17.61 -13.25 0.82
CA GLY A 234 18.33 -14.12 1.75
C GLY A 234 19.59 -13.45 2.30
N ALA A 235 20.06 -13.88 3.48
CA ALA A 235 21.31 -13.43 4.10
C ALA A 235 22.54 -13.69 3.22
N ASP A 236 22.46 -14.68 2.32
CA ASP A 236 23.44 -15.01 1.28
C ASP A 236 23.34 -14.11 0.02
N GLY A 237 22.50 -13.07 0.07
CA GLY A 237 22.24 -12.14 -1.02
C GLY A 237 21.25 -12.65 -2.07
N SER A 238 20.72 -13.88 -1.98
CA SER A 238 19.77 -14.36 -2.99
C SER A 238 18.46 -13.60 -3.00
N LEU A 239 17.87 -13.41 -4.17
CA LEU A 239 16.45 -13.05 -4.28
C LEU A 239 15.59 -14.32 -4.32
N GLN A 240 14.56 -14.36 -3.49
CA GLN A 240 13.61 -15.46 -3.36
C GLN A 240 12.20 -14.92 -3.61
N VAL A 241 11.39 -15.63 -4.40
CA VAL A 241 10.05 -15.23 -4.83
C VAL A 241 9.00 -16.22 -4.34
N LEU A 242 7.85 -15.70 -3.91
CA LEU A 242 6.67 -16.45 -3.49
C LEU A 242 5.41 -15.83 -4.12
N GLN A 243 4.49 -16.62 -4.66
CA GLN A 243 3.27 -16.13 -5.34
C GLN A 243 2.02 -16.84 -4.81
N GLN A 244 0.90 -16.13 -4.63
CA GLN A 244 -0.38 -16.77 -4.32
C GLN A 244 -0.80 -17.68 -5.47
N THR A 245 -1.26 -18.90 -5.17
CA THR A 245 -1.65 -19.88 -6.22
C THR A 245 -2.93 -19.48 -6.96
N ALA A 246 -3.78 -18.66 -6.33
CA ALA A 246 -4.97 -18.07 -6.94
C ALA A 246 -5.27 -16.70 -6.30
N VAL A 247 -6.09 -15.91 -6.99
CA VAL A 247 -6.48 -14.55 -6.55
C VAL A 247 -7.15 -14.63 -5.18
N VAL A 248 -6.67 -13.86 -4.20
CA VAL A 248 -7.25 -13.77 -2.84
C VAL A 248 -7.16 -15.10 -2.05
N ALA A 249 -6.39 -16.09 -2.52
CA ALA A 249 -6.18 -17.37 -1.84
C ALA A 249 -5.24 -17.27 -0.63
N ASP A 250 -5.41 -18.19 0.33
CA ASP A 250 -4.48 -18.36 1.47
C ASP A 250 -3.33 -19.35 1.16
N THR A 251 -3.31 -19.92 -0.05
CA THR A 251 -2.28 -20.85 -0.54
C THR A 251 -1.26 -20.14 -1.42
N TRP A 252 0.00 -20.53 -1.25
CA TRP A 252 1.17 -19.96 -1.91
C TRP A 252 1.94 -21.03 -2.67
N SER A 253 2.76 -20.61 -3.63
CA SER A 253 3.73 -21.46 -4.32
C SER A 253 4.81 -21.97 -3.37
N GLU A 254 5.67 -22.86 -3.85
CA GLU A 254 7.00 -23.03 -3.25
C GLU A 254 7.84 -21.76 -3.48
N TRP A 255 8.90 -21.61 -2.69
CA TRP A 255 9.86 -20.51 -2.84
C TRP A 255 10.79 -20.75 -4.03
N GLN A 256 10.77 -19.83 -5.00
CA GLN A 256 11.67 -19.85 -6.15
C GLN A 256 12.86 -18.92 -5.91
N ARG A 257 14.09 -19.44 -6.08
CA ARG A 257 15.31 -18.63 -5.99
C ARG A 257 15.71 -18.11 -7.37
N LEU A 258 16.00 -16.81 -7.48
CA LEU A 258 16.42 -16.16 -8.72
C LEU A 258 17.95 -16.04 -8.80
N PRO A 259 18.54 -16.11 -10.02
CA PRO A 259 19.99 -16.04 -10.22
C PRO A 259 20.53 -14.60 -10.20
N ALA A 260 20.16 -13.83 -9.18
CA ALA A 260 20.60 -12.44 -8.98
C ALA A 260 21.00 -12.22 -7.51
N PRO A 261 22.27 -11.89 -7.23
CA PRO A 261 22.70 -11.47 -5.91
C PRO A 261 22.27 -10.01 -5.65
N ALA A 262 21.79 -9.75 -4.43
CA ALA A 262 21.38 -8.46 -3.93
C ALA A 262 22.12 -8.13 -2.61
N ALA A 263 22.62 -6.91 -2.51
CA ALA A 263 23.23 -6.35 -1.30
C ALA A 263 22.23 -5.60 -0.41
N HIS A 264 21.10 -5.18 -0.97
CA HIS A 264 20.07 -4.39 -0.31
C HIS A 264 18.67 -4.90 -0.65
N ASP A 265 17.67 -4.38 0.06
CA ASP A 265 16.27 -4.77 -0.10
C ASP A 265 15.78 -4.51 -1.53
N PRO A 266 15.04 -5.46 -2.15
CA PRO A 266 14.54 -5.30 -3.50
C PRO A 266 13.38 -4.29 -3.57
N ALA A 267 13.12 -3.79 -4.77
CA ALA A 267 11.82 -3.23 -5.14
C ALA A 267 11.12 -4.18 -6.11
N LEU A 268 9.79 -4.30 -6.00
CA LEU A 268 8.94 -5.05 -6.92
C LEU A 268 7.86 -4.09 -7.41
N TYR A 269 7.64 -3.99 -8.72
CA TYR A 269 6.68 -3.07 -9.32
C TYR A 269 5.94 -3.74 -10.48
N ARG A 270 4.66 -3.40 -10.69
CA ARG A 270 3.88 -3.83 -11.86
C ARG A 270 3.91 -2.74 -12.93
N ASP A 271 4.46 -3.07 -14.11
CA ASP A 271 4.52 -2.15 -15.24
C ASP A 271 3.14 -1.89 -15.87
N SER A 272 3.07 -0.95 -16.82
CA SER A 272 1.83 -0.49 -17.45
C SER A 272 1.16 -1.53 -18.34
N GLN A 273 1.88 -2.58 -18.75
CA GLN A 273 1.34 -3.75 -19.44
C GLN A 273 1.01 -4.91 -18.47
N GLY A 274 1.24 -4.70 -17.17
CA GLY A 274 0.87 -5.60 -16.09
C GLY A 274 1.89 -6.69 -15.75
N LYS A 275 3.09 -6.63 -16.33
CA LYS A 275 4.18 -7.55 -16.01
C LYS A 275 4.92 -7.05 -14.76
N LEU A 276 5.29 -7.96 -13.87
CA LEU A 276 6.10 -7.62 -12.69
C LEU A 276 7.58 -7.45 -13.04
N ARG A 277 8.19 -6.45 -12.40
CA ARG A 277 9.61 -6.07 -12.51
C ARG A 277 10.22 -5.99 -11.11
N ILE A 278 11.27 -6.75 -10.87
CA ILE A 278 12.11 -6.68 -9.68
C ILE A 278 13.27 -5.76 -9.98
N PHE A 279 13.66 -4.93 -9.02
CA PHE A 279 14.86 -4.11 -9.08
C PHE A 279 15.70 -4.33 -7.82
N ALA A 280 16.99 -4.60 -7.97
CA ALA A 280 17.88 -4.88 -6.85
C ALA A 280 19.32 -4.44 -7.15
N SER A 281 20.00 -3.90 -6.14
CA SER A 281 21.42 -3.55 -6.21
C SER A 281 22.27 -4.73 -5.73
N GLY A 282 23.26 -5.15 -6.52
CA GLY A 282 24.15 -6.26 -6.18
C GLY A 282 25.32 -5.86 -5.26
N PRO A 283 26.07 -6.85 -4.72
CA PRO A 283 27.30 -6.60 -3.94
C PRO A 283 28.44 -5.93 -4.71
N ASP A 284 28.40 -6.00 -6.04
CA ASP A 284 29.25 -5.27 -6.98
C ASP A 284 28.81 -3.82 -7.21
N GLY A 285 27.77 -3.37 -6.48
CA GLY A 285 27.16 -2.07 -6.62
C GLY A 285 26.32 -1.90 -7.88
N GLN A 286 26.13 -2.92 -8.73
CA GLN A 286 25.36 -2.79 -9.97
C GLN A 286 23.86 -2.94 -9.70
N LEU A 287 23.07 -2.00 -10.23
CA LEU A 287 21.61 -2.14 -10.22
C LEU A 287 21.14 -3.02 -11.38
N ARG A 288 20.27 -3.99 -11.07
CA ARG A 288 19.69 -4.95 -12.03
C ARG A 288 18.18 -4.88 -12.03
N THR A 289 17.57 -5.22 -13.17
CA THR A 289 16.14 -5.53 -13.25
C THR A 289 15.90 -6.99 -13.66
N ILE A 290 14.86 -7.61 -13.11
CA ILE A 290 14.41 -8.97 -13.47
C ILE A 290 12.92 -8.90 -13.75
N SER A 291 12.49 -9.44 -14.88
CA SER A 291 11.12 -9.28 -15.36
C SER A 291 10.43 -10.64 -15.45
N GLN A 292 9.14 -10.71 -15.11
CA GLN A 292 8.33 -11.89 -15.39
C GLN A 292 8.43 -12.28 -16.88
N ALA A 293 8.35 -13.57 -17.22
CA ALA A 293 8.41 -14.06 -18.59
C ALA A 293 7.25 -13.49 -19.44
N SER A 294 6.04 -13.59 -18.92
CA SER A 294 4.80 -12.99 -19.42
C SER A 294 3.94 -12.51 -18.23
N THR A 295 2.82 -11.81 -18.50
CA THR A 295 1.91 -11.30 -17.45
C THR A 295 1.42 -12.43 -16.55
N SER A 296 1.54 -12.25 -15.22
CA SER A 296 1.11 -13.22 -14.19
C SER A 296 1.82 -14.58 -14.19
N ALA A 297 2.90 -14.74 -14.96
CA ALA A 297 3.70 -15.97 -14.99
C ALA A 297 4.49 -16.19 -13.68
N ALA A 298 4.72 -17.46 -13.33
CA ALA A 298 5.69 -17.84 -12.30
C ALA A 298 7.13 -17.77 -12.82
N GLU A 299 7.33 -17.76 -14.14
CA GLU A 299 8.64 -17.72 -14.79
C GLU A 299 9.19 -16.28 -14.82
N TRP A 300 10.52 -16.16 -14.67
CA TRP A 300 11.25 -14.90 -14.68
C TRP A 300 12.40 -14.97 -15.69
N HIS A 301 12.65 -13.86 -16.39
CA HIS A 301 13.80 -13.70 -17.27
C HIS A 301 15.12 -13.69 -16.49
N VAL A 302 16.24 -13.83 -17.19
CA VAL A 302 17.56 -13.55 -16.62
C VAL A 302 17.69 -12.07 -16.23
N PRO A 303 18.55 -11.71 -15.25
CA PRO A 303 18.75 -10.32 -14.86
C PRO A 303 19.34 -9.49 -15.99
N GLN A 304 18.81 -8.28 -16.16
CA GLN A 304 19.35 -7.25 -17.04
C GLN A 304 20.09 -6.21 -16.18
N GLU A 305 21.34 -5.91 -16.54
CA GLU A 305 22.11 -4.83 -15.92
C GLU A 305 21.54 -3.47 -16.32
N LEU A 306 21.42 -2.57 -15.33
CA LEU A 306 21.08 -1.16 -15.56
C LEU A 306 22.31 -0.24 -15.47
N GLY A 307 23.40 -0.67 -14.82
CA GLY A 307 24.70 0.01 -14.87
C GLY A 307 24.94 1.16 -13.87
N ALA A 308 24.01 1.45 -12.95
CA ALA A 308 24.25 2.41 -11.87
C ALA A 308 25.11 1.82 -10.76
N SER A 309 25.96 2.67 -10.15
CA SER A 309 26.53 2.42 -8.83
C SER A 309 25.47 2.71 -7.75
N ALA A 310 24.97 1.67 -7.10
CA ALA A 310 23.94 1.70 -6.08
C ALA A 310 24.48 1.15 -4.74
N ALA A 311 24.45 2.00 -3.70
CA ALA A 311 24.89 1.70 -2.33
C ALA A 311 23.72 1.63 -1.33
N GLY A 312 22.53 1.25 -1.82
CA GLY A 312 21.32 1.13 -1.02
C GLY A 312 20.15 0.49 -1.80
N PRO A 313 18.96 0.35 -1.19
CA PRO A 313 17.75 -0.08 -1.87
C PRO A 313 17.33 0.92 -2.96
N PRO A 314 16.92 0.46 -4.16
CA PRO A 314 16.36 1.34 -5.18
C PRO A 314 14.96 1.84 -4.80
N ALA A 315 14.56 2.99 -5.34
CA ALA A 315 13.16 3.40 -5.41
C ALA A 315 12.65 3.30 -6.85
N VAL A 316 11.38 2.95 -7.01
CA VAL A 316 10.74 2.78 -8.33
C VAL A 316 9.37 3.43 -8.29
N VAL A 317 9.02 4.12 -9.37
CA VAL A 317 7.71 4.76 -9.56
C VAL A 317 7.32 4.69 -11.03
N MET A 318 6.03 4.82 -11.33
CA MET A 318 5.50 4.95 -12.70
C MET A 318 5.11 6.40 -12.98
N ASP A 319 5.60 6.98 -14.08
CA ASP A 319 5.18 8.31 -14.55
C ASP A 319 3.80 8.26 -15.27
N LEU A 320 3.23 9.41 -15.66
CA LEU A 320 1.92 9.42 -16.32
C LEU A 320 1.95 8.79 -17.71
N GLU A 321 3.13 8.75 -18.31
CA GLU A 321 3.39 8.13 -19.61
C GLU A 321 3.45 6.60 -19.49
N GLY A 322 3.30 6.04 -18.29
CA GLY A 322 3.25 4.60 -18.03
C GLY A 322 4.64 3.94 -18.00
N ARG A 323 5.71 4.73 -17.90
CA ARG A 323 7.10 4.26 -17.86
C ARG A 323 7.55 4.10 -16.41
N LEU A 324 8.34 3.07 -16.16
CA LEU A 324 9.02 2.93 -14.89
C LEU A 324 10.23 3.86 -14.82
N ARG A 325 10.35 4.57 -13.70
CA ARG A 325 11.51 5.39 -13.34
C ARG A 325 12.12 4.85 -12.06
N VAL A 326 13.43 4.65 -12.08
CA VAL A 326 14.21 4.00 -11.03
C VAL A 326 15.23 4.99 -10.49
N PHE A 327 15.39 5.02 -9.17
CA PHE A 327 16.32 5.90 -8.47
C PHE A 327 17.24 5.08 -7.56
N ALA A 328 18.51 5.48 -7.48
CA ALA A 328 19.50 4.85 -6.61
C ALA A 328 20.45 5.90 -6.03
N LEU A 329 20.83 5.72 -4.75
CA LEU A 329 21.97 6.45 -4.16
C LEU A 329 23.26 5.71 -4.47
N ASN A 330 24.30 6.44 -4.90
CA ASN A 330 25.65 5.89 -5.02
C ASN A 330 26.40 5.94 -3.68
N GLY A 331 27.62 5.38 -3.63
CA GLY A 331 28.44 5.34 -2.40
C GLY A 331 28.89 6.70 -1.85
N SER A 332 28.78 7.80 -2.60
CA SER A 332 29.03 9.16 -2.09
C SER A 332 27.76 9.82 -1.52
N GLY A 333 26.58 9.25 -1.75
CA GLY A 333 25.28 9.81 -1.36
C GLY A 333 24.67 10.74 -2.42
N SER A 334 25.11 10.66 -3.68
CA SER A 334 24.43 11.30 -4.81
C SER A 334 23.25 10.44 -5.27
N LEU A 335 22.11 11.04 -5.59
CA LEU A 335 20.96 10.35 -6.17
C LEU A 335 21.01 10.42 -7.69
N ALA A 336 21.05 9.27 -8.35
CA ALA A 336 20.86 9.19 -9.80
C ALA A 336 19.50 8.54 -10.14
N HIS A 337 18.99 8.81 -11.34
CA HIS A 337 17.80 8.13 -11.88
C HIS A 337 18.00 7.60 -13.29
N ASN A 338 17.16 6.64 -13.68
CA ASN A 338 16.98 6.19 -15.06
C ASN A 338 15.47 5.98 -15.30
N VAL A 339 15.03 6.05 -16.55
CA VAL A 339 13.63 5.86 -16.96
C VAL A 339 13.58 4.97 -18.20
N GLU A 340 12.51 4.18 -18.34
CA GLU A 340 12.27 3.48 -19.59
C GLU A 340 12.18 4.47 -20.77
N THR A 341 12.54 4.05 -21.99
CA THR A 341 12.33 4.87 -23.19
C THR A 341 10.83 5.07 -23.42
N ASP A 342 10.11 3.94 -23.42
CA ASP A 342 8.68 3.82 -23.67
C ASP A 342 8.01 2.93 -22.63
N ALA A 343 6.69 3.05 -22.49
CA ALA A 343 5.91 2.38 -21.44
C ALA A 343 6.09 0.85 -21.44
N ALA A 344 6.61 0.28 -20.34
CA ALA A 344 6.89 -1.16 -20.16
C ALA A 344 7.89 -1.77 -21.18
N SER A 345 8.62 -0.92 -21.91
CA SER A 345 9.57 -1.34 -22.94
C SER A 345 10.76 -2.14 -22.41
N ASN A 346 11.13 -1.94 -21.14
CA ASN A 346 12.36 -2.48 -20.53
C ASN A 346 13.67 -2.04 -21.22
N ALA A 347 13.58 -1.06 -22.13
CA ALA A 347 14.71 -0.32 -22.68
C ALA A 347 14.83 0.99 -21.89
N TRP A 348 16.05 1.45 -21.63
CA TRP A 348 16.32 2.51 -20.65
C TRP A 348 17.10 3.66 -21.28
N VAL A 349 16.74 4.90 -20.92
CA VAL A 349 17.33 6.12 -21.51
C VAL A 349 18.80 6.30 -21.11
N GLY A 350 19.15 5.95 -19.86
CA GLY A 350 20.47 6.19 -19.28
C GLY A 350 20.38 6.84 -17.91
N TRP A 351 21.48 6.83 -17.16
CA TRP A 351 21.52 7.41 -15.82
C TRP A 351 21.83 8.90 -15.85
N GLU A 352 21.00 9.68 -15.16
CA GLU A 352 21.17 11.10 -14.90
C GLU A 352 21.40 11.31 -13.40
N ASP A 353 22.44 12.06 -13.03
CA ASP A 353 22.78 12.37 -11.63
C ASP A 353 22.04 13.64 -11.19
N LEU A 354 21.24 13.54 -10.13
CA LEU A 354 20.55 14.66 -9.49
C LEU A 354 21.38 15.29 -8.36
N GLY A 355 22.58 14.77 -8.06
CA GLY A 355 23.41 15.30 -6.98
C GLY A 355 22.92 14.91 -5.58
N GLY A 356 23.34 15.71 -4.60
CA GLY A 356 22.92 15.59 -3.20
C GLY A 356 24.03 15.06 -2.26
N ARG A 357 23.71 15.01 -0.97
CA ARG A 357 24.57 14.47 0.11
C ARG A 357 23.73 13.60 1.06
N LEU A 358 23.13 12.58 0.48
CA LEU A 358 21.99 11.83 1.00
C LEU A 358 22.40 10.51 1.66
N GLN A 359 21.46 9.86 2.34
CA GLN A 359 21.62 8.54 2.95
C GLN A 359 20.29 7.77 3.04
N GLY A 360 20.39 6.45 3.23
CA GLY A 360 19.24 5.57 3.44
C GLY A 360 18.49 5.23 2.15
N LYS A 361 17.19 4.95 2.27
CA LYS A 361 16.31 4.59 1.16
C LYS A 361 15.63 5.84 0.58
N PRO A 362 15.69 6.08 -0.74
CA PRO A 362 14.86 7.10 -1.39
C PRO A 362 13.39 6.67 -1.46
N PHE A 363 12.47 7.64 -1.46
CA PHE A 363 11.03 7.44 -1.63
C PHE A 363 10.54 8.24 -2.82
N ALA A 364 10.23 7.55 -3.93
CA ALA A 364 9.70 8.16 -5.14
C ALA A 364 8.17 8.07 -5.16
N THR A 365 7.48 9.14 -5.57
CA THR A 365 6.02 9.20 -5.65
C THR A 365 5.58 10.11 -6.80
N THR A 366 4.63 9.65 -7.61
CA THR A 366 3.99 10.48 -8.64
C THR A 366 2.92 11.33 -7.97
N GLY A 367 3.11 12.65 -7.96
CA GLY A 367 2.19 13.59 -7.34
C GLY A 367 0.89 13.75 -8.11
N ARG A 368 -0.10 14.46 -7.54
CA ARG A 368 -1.46 14.59 -8.10
C ARG A 368 -1.48 15.20 -9.51
N ARG A 369 -0.50 16.05 -9.82
CA ARG A 369 -0.32 16.68 -11.13
C ARG A 369 0.52 15.86 -12.10
N GLY A 370 0.97 14.67 -11.71
CA GLY A 370 1.72 13.74 -12.56
C GLY A 370 3.23 13.97 -12.68
N GLY A 371 3.80 14.89 -11.90
CA GLY A 371 5.26 14.99 -11.73
C GLY A 371 5.74 14.03 -10.64
N VAL A 372 6.88 13.38 -10.86
CA VAL A 372 7.56 12.59 -9.83
C VAL A 372 8.23 13.51 -8.83
N ALA A 373 8.05 13.23 -7.54
CA ALA A 373 8.82 13.77 -6.44
C ALA A 373 9.59 12.64 -5.75
N VAL A 374 10.81 12.93 -5.31
CA VAL A 374 11.67 12.01 -4.56
C VAL A 374 12.07 12.65 -3.26
N HIS A 375 11.88 11.90 -2.18
CA HIS A 375 12.19 12.31 -0.81
C HIS A 375 13.28 11.38 -0.25
N VAL A 376 14.33 11.97 0.32
CA VAL A 376 15.48 11.23 0.87
C VAL A 376 16.01 12.00 2.08
N LEU A 377 16.57 11.31 3.08
CA LEU A 377 17.28 12.01 4.16
C LEU A 377 18.68 12.42 3.71
N ASP A 378 19.15 13.56 4.21
CA ASP A 378 20.57 13.88 4.26
C ASP A 378 21.28 13.21 5.45
N ARG A 379 22.60 13.35 5.51
CA ARG A 379 23.42 12.81 6.61
C ARG A 379 23.16 13.48 7.97
N GLY A 380 22.50 14.64 8.00
CA GLY A 380 22.05 15.30 9.22
C GLY A 380 20.74 14.73 9.76
N GLY A 381 19.96 13.99 8.95
CA GLY A 381 18.60 13.57 9.28
C GLY A 381 17.54 14.59 8.88
N VAL A 382 17.87 15.51 7.96
CA VAL A 382 16.94 16.46 7.34
C VAL A 382 16.33 15.82 6.11
N LEU A 383 15.03 15.98 5.90
CA LEU A 383 14.36 15.50 4.70
C LEU A 383 14.63 16.46 3.53
N ARG A 384 15.16 15.91 2.44
CA ARG A 384 15.38 16.59 1.17
C ARG A 384 14.36 16.12 0.14
N GLU A 385 13.81 17.06 -0.63
CA GLU A 385 12.90 16.79 -1.74
C GLU A 385 13.50 17.29 -3.06
N VAL A 386 13.41 16.49 -4.12
CA VAL A 386 13.63 16.90 -5.51
C VAL A 386 12.43 16.45 -6.35
N TYR A 387 11.93 17.30 -7.24
CA TYR A 387 10.72 17.01 -8.01
C TYR A 387 10.79 17.51 -9.45
N GLN A 388 10.05 16.87 -10.35
CA GLN A 388 9.92 17.32 -11.73
C GLN A 388 9.11 18.62 -11.79
N ALA A 389 9.67 19.63 -12.47
CA ALA A 389 9.15 20.98 -12.58
C ALA A 389 8.85 21.38 -14.05
N GLY A 390 8.05 22.43 -14.22
CA GLY A 390 7.57 22.89 -15.52
C GLY A 390 6.36 22.10 -16.05
N VAL A 391 5.78 22.57 -17.14
CA VAL A 391 4.59 21.94 -17.76
C VAL A 391 4.93 20.56 -18.32
N ASP A 392 6.07 20.46 -19.01
CA ASP A 392 6.53 19.25 -19.71
C ASP A 392 7.29 18.27 -18.81
N ARG A 393 7.58 18.66 -17.55
CA ARG A 393 8.20 17.82 -16.50
C ARG A 393 9.57 17.22 -16.85
N VAL A 394 10.22 17.71 -17.89
CA VAL A 394 11.56 17.28 -18.32
C VAL A 394 12.65 17.73 -17.34
N LYS A 395 12.45 18.84 -16.62
CA LYS A 395 13.44 19.41 -15.69
C LYS A 395 13.17 18.98 -14.26
N TRP A 396 14.22 18.75 -13.49
CA TRP A 396 14.17 18.63 -12.04
C TRP A 396 14.31 19.98 -11.35
N SER A 397 13.77 20.08 -10.14
CA SER A 397 13.98 21.21 -9.23
C SER A 397 15.40 21.17 -8.64
N GLU A 398 15.84 22.29 -8.08
CA GLU A 398 16.90 22.27 -7.06
C GLU A 398 16.45 21.47 -5.83
N TRP A 399 17.40 20.91 -5.08
CA TRP A 399 17.13 20.17 -3.84
C TRP A 399 16.53 21.05 -2.76
N GLN A 400 15.25 20.84 -2.47
CA GLN A 400 14.54 21.55 -1.41
C GLN A 400 14.83 20.94 -0.04
N ASP A 401 14.81 21.80 0.97
CA ASP A 401 14.83 21.41 2.37
C ASP A 401 13.38 21.32 2.90
N ARG A 402 13.08 20.24 3.64
CA ARG A 402 11.79 19.98 4.29
C ARG A 402 11.92 19.82 5.80
N GLY A 403 13.05 20.24 6.37
CA GLY A 403 13.33 20.20 7.80
C GLY A 403 13.44 18.77 8.36
N GLY A 404 13.25 18.67 9.67
CA GLY A 404 13.34 17.42 10.41
C GLY A 404 14.71 17.21 11.06
N ASN A 405 14.75 16.29 12.01
CA ASN A 405 15.97 15.90 12.74
C ASN A 405 15.90 14.40 13.07
N VAL A 406 15.52 13.61 12.08
CA VAL A 406 15.09 12.20 12.24
C VAL A 406 16.27 11.24 12.07
N ALA A 407 16.14 10.02 12.61
CA ALA A 407 17.13 8.97 12.44
C ALA A 407 16.94 8.25 11.08
N ARG A 408 15.70 7.90 10.73
CA ARG A 408 15.35 7.26 9.46
C ARG A 408 13.94 7.61 9.01
N ALA A 409 13.74 7.74 7.70
CA ALA A 409 12.41 7.82 7.11
C ALA A 409 11.78 6.42 7.02
N VAL A 410 10.47 6.32 7.27
CA VAL A 410 9.70 5.08 7.26
C VAL A 410 8.83 5.01 6.01
N SER A 411 8.09 6.08 5.71
CA SER A 411 7.31 6.15 4.48
C SER A 411 7.09 7.58 3.99
N VAL A 412 6.83 7.69 2.69
CA VAL A 412 6.18 8.84 2.08
C VAL A 412 4.98 8.32 1.31
N ILE A 413 3.82 8.94 1.53
CA ILE A 413 2.56 8.55 0.92
C ILE A 413 1.80 9.80 0.48
N GLN A 414 1.03 9.67 -0.60
CA GLN A 414 0.04 10.67 -0.97
C GLN A 414 -1.30 10.33 -0.29
N ASP A 415 -1.85 11.27 0.48
CA ASP A 415 -3.15 11.09 1.12
C ASP A 415 -4.32 11.24 0.13
N SER A 416 -5.55 10.97 0.59
CA SER A 416 -6.77 11.08 -0.21
C SER A 416 -7.07 12.50 -0.73
N GLN A 417 -6.44 13.54 -0.18
CA GLN A 417 -6.51 14.92 -0.67
C GLN A 417 -5.42 15.25 -1.70
N GLY A 418 -4.46 14.35 -1.92
CA GLY A 418 -3.33 14.53 -2.81
C GLY A 418 -2.11 15.20 -2.17
N ARG A 419 -2.08 15.34 -0.84
CA ARG A 419 -0.96 15.91 -0.07
C ARG A 419 0.07 14.82 0.20
N PHE A 420 1.36 15.13 0.11
CA PHE A 420 2.37 14.22 0.63
C PHE A 420 2.40 14.25 2.16
N VAL A 421 2.44 13.07 2.76
CA VAL A 421 2.61 12.82 4.20
C VAL A 421 3.85 11.94 4.36
N VAL A 422 4.76 12.36 5.23
CA VAL A 422 6.02 11.69 5.53
C VAL A 422 5.97 11.20 6.96
N HIS A 423 6.32 9.93 7.17
CA HIS A 423 6.51 9.33 8.50
C HIS A 423 7.98 8.95 8.65
N ALA A 424 8.57 9.28 9.79
CA ALA A 424 9.96 9.00 10.09
C ALA A 424 10.14 8.72 11.58
N ILE A 425 11.20 8.02 11.94
CA ILE A 425 11.54 7.76 13.34
C ILE A 425 12.55 8.81 13.78
N GLY A 426 12.18 9.59 14.79
CA GLY A 426 13.01 10.60 15.43
C GLY A 426 14.26 10.01 16.06
N LYS A 427 15.27 10.85 16.32
CA LYS A 427 16.53 10.40 16.96
C LYS A 427 16.35 9.87 18.38
N THR A 428 15.20 10.11 19.01
CA THR A 428 14.78 9.56 20.31
C THR A 428 13.97 8.26 20.18
N GLY A 429 13.68 7.80 18.97
CA GLY A 429 12.92 6.56 18.70
C GLY A 429 11.39 6.73 18.61
N GLY A 430 10.83 7.91 18.82
CA GLY A 430 9.41 8.18 18.58
C GLY A 430 9.09 8.31 17.08
N MET A 431 7.85 8.03 16.66
CA MET A 431 7.40 8.32 15.30
C MET A 431 7.06 9.81 15.17
N GLU A 432 7.68 10.45 14.18
CA GLU A 432 7.47 11.83 13.77
C GLU A 432 6.79 11.88 12.39
N ARG A 433 6.04 12.95 12.12
CA ARG A 433 5.49 13.23 10.79
C ARG A 433 5.67 14.67 10.34
N ALA A 434 5.67 14.85 9.02
CA ALA A 434 5.44 16.14 8.36
C ALA A 434 4.55 15.93 7.13
N TYR A 435 3.77 16.94 6.74
CA TYR A 435 2.85 16.84 5.59
C TYR A 435 2.70 18.15 4.82
N GLN A 436 2.43 18.08 3.53
CA GLN A 436 2.04 19.25 2.74
C GLN A 436 0.72 19.81 3.27
N ARG A 437 0.65 21.10 3.59
CA ARG A 437 -0.60 21.77 4.00
C ARG A 437 -1.58 21.92 2.83
N VAL A 438 -1.05 22.15 1.63
CA VAL A 438 -1.79 22.26 0.37
C VAL A 438 -1.21 21.25 -0.64
N PRO A 439 -2.03 20.44 -1.34
CA PRO A 439 -1.55 19.46 -2.31
C PRO A 439 -0.64 20.07 -3.38
N SER A 440 0.49 19.42 -3.69
CA SER A 440 1.44 19.88 -4.71
C SER A 440 2.00 21.29 -4.46
N SER A 441 2.24 21.64 -3.19
CA SER A 441 2.82 22.93 -2.80
C SER A 441 4.12 22.76 -2.01
N SER A 442 4.92 23.84 -1.94
CA SER A 442 6.08 23.96 -1.06
C SER A 442 5.70 24.28 0.40
N ASN A 443 4.41 24.40 0.74
CA ASN A 443 3.95 24.72 2.08
C ASN A 443 3.74 23.44 2.90
N TRP A 444 4.67 23.14 3.79
CA TRP A 444 4.66 21.96 4.67
C TRP A 444 4.26 22.31 6.11
N SER A 445 3.89 21.29 6.88
CA SER A 445 3.82 21.38 8.32
C SER A 445 5.21 21.42 8.93
N GLU A 446 5.31 21.90 10.16
CA GLU A 446 6.44 21.54 11.01
C GLU A 446 6.43 20.03 11.27
N TRP A 447 7.58 19.51 11.71
CA TRP A 447 7.69 18.13 12.18
C TRP A 447 7.05 17.97 13.55
N ALA A 448 6.24 16.93 13.72
CA ALA A 448 5.54 16.64 14.97
C ALA A 448 5.78 15.21 15.41
N ALA A 449 6.23 15.04 16.66
CA ALA A 449 6.41 13.74 17.33
C ALA A 449 5.10 13.26 18.01
N ASP A 450 3.95 13.48 17.36
CA ASP A 450 2.61 13.34 17.93
C ASP A 450 1.99 11.95 17.75
N LEU A 451 2.63 11.05 16.97
CA LEU A 451 2.24 9.64 16.91
C LEU A 451 2.83 8.80 18.07
N GLY A 452 3.84 9.29 18.79
CA GLY A 452 4.47 8.57 19.90
C GLY A 452 5.09 7.22 19.47
N GLY A 453 4.92 6.20 20.30
CA GLY A 453 5.52 4.87 20.11
C GLY A 453 7.04 4.82 20.40
N ALA A 454 7.63 3.64 20.23
CA ALA A 454 9.07 3.40 20.45
C ALA A 454 9.61 2.43 19.39
N PHE A 455 10.47 2.95 18.50
CA PHE A 455 10.92 2.29 17.29
C PHE A 455 12.45 2.26 17.18
N ARG A 456 12.96 1.31 16.37
CA ARG A 456 14.40 1.19 16.09
C ARG A 456 14.85 2.35 15.21
N THR A 457 15.88 3.08 15.64
CA THR A 457 16.45 4.25 14.95
C THR A 457 17.42 3.86 13.82
N GLY A 458 17.98 2.66 13.87
CA GLY A 458 18.85 2.04 12.86
C GLY A 458 18.98 0.55 13.12
#